data_AF-A0A0C9NHF0-F1
#
_entry.id   AF-A0A0C9NHF0-F1
#
_cell.length_a   1.000
_cell.length_b   1.000
_cell.length_c   1.000
_cell.angle_alpha   90.00
_cell.angle_beta   90.00
_cell.angle_gamma   90.00
#
_symmetry.space_group_name_H-M   'P 1'
#
loop_
_entity.id
_entity.type
_entity.pdbx_description
1 polymer ?
#
loop_
_entity_poly.entity_id
_entity_poly.type
_entity_poly.pdbx_seq_one_letter_code
_entity_poly.pdbx_strand_id
1 'polypeptide(L)'
;MQLRATGKPSLTGMTIADMDKVLTAIRGTGAGRRDRPVGSTRAHVGKIWALWWSLYWLRAVNRPEEAALNAWVKRQTGVDAVRFLDHKSAVAVIEALKAWAAREGVEWSVPPCPQADRRAVVDAIWAKLLVGNRVTGNTADAFLIETLRLPPRRWTDHQTDEAIRFLGRMLREGTTHG
;
A
#
# COMPACT_ATOMS: atom_id res chain seq x y z
N MET A 1 -5.55 -16.02 6.96
CA MET A 1 -6.55 -14.98 6.60
C MET A 1 -6.44 -14.59 5.12
N GLN A 2 -5.26 -14.15 4.68
CA GLN A 2 -4.97 -13.70 3.31
C GLN A 2 -5.35 -14.69 2.19
N LEU A 3 -4.90 -15.95 2.28
CA LEU A 3 -5.26 -17.01 1.32
C LEU A 3 -6.78 -17.27 1.28
N ARG A 4 -7.44 -17.27 2.45
CA ARG A 4 -8.89 -17.51 2.55
C ARG A 4 -9.74 -16.35 2.01
N ALA A 5 -9.25 -15.13 2.13
CA ALA A 5 -9.99 -13.92 1.76
C ALA A 5 -9.88 -13.56 0.27
N THR A 6 -8.76 -13.91 -0.35
CA THR A 6 -8.42 -13.46 -1.72
C THR A 6 -8.24 -14.61 -2.70
N GLY A 7 -8.17 -15.85 -2.21
CA GLY A 7 -7.85 -17.04 -3.01
C GLY A 7 -6.39 -17.08 -3.50
N LYS A 8 -5.56 -16.10 -3.15
CA LYS A 8 -4.18 -15.99 -3.64
C LYS A 8 -3.20 -16.55 -2.59
N PRO A 9 -2.41 -17.59 -2.93
CA PRO A 9 -1.39 -18.16 -2.03
C PRO A 9 -0.16 -17.26 -1.89
N SER A 10 0.06 -16.38 -2.86
CA SER A 10 1.14 -15.40 -2.87
C SER A 10 0.59 -13.98 -2.71
N LEU A 11 1.19 -13.25 -1.78
CA LEU A 11 0.86 -11.87 -1.47
C LEU A 11 1.26 -10.91 -2.58
N THR A 12 2.27 -11.27 -3.39
CA THR A 12 2.86 -10.42 -4.44
C THR A 12 1.86 -10.03 -5.54
N GLY A 13 0.73 -10.75 -5.65
CA GLY A 13 -0.34 -10.47 -6.60
C GLY A 13 -1.60 -9.79 -6.02
N MET A 14 -1.58 -9.34 -4.76
CA MET A 14 -2.74 -8.66 -4.17
C MET A 14 -2.95 -7.26 -4.76
N THR A 15 -4.20 -6.95 -5.12
CA THR A 15 -4.67 -5.58 -5.42
C THR A 15 -5.10 -4.88 -4.12
N ILE A 16 -5.24 -3.56 -4.11
CA ILE A 16 -5.92 -2.87 -3.00
C ILE A 16 -7.37 -3.35 -2.86
N ALA A 17 -8.03 -3.74 -3.96
CA ALA A 17 -9.35 -4.40 -3.91
C ALA A 17 -9.31 -5.79 -3.24
N ASP A 18 -8.21 -6.54 -3.39
CA ASP A 18 -7.99 -7.79 -2.68
C ASP A 18 -7.68 -7.55 -1.21
N MET A 19 -6.98 -6.45 -0.87
CA MET A 19 -6.91 -5.98 0.51
C MET A 19 -8.31 -5.65 1.04
N ASP A 20 -9.19 -5.08 0.22
CA ASP A 20 -10.58 -4.84 0.58
C ASP A 20 -11.36 -6.16 0.82
N LYS A 21 -11.02 -7.23 0.09
CA LYS A 21 -11.51 -8.59 0.37
C LYS A 21 -10.89 -9.20 1.64
N VAL A 22 -9.60 -8.97 1.92
CA VAL A 22 -8.98 -9.32 3.23
C VAL A 22 -9.70 -8.60 4.36
N LEU A 23 -9.94 -7.30 4.20
CA LEU A 23 -10.74 -6.49 5.11
C LEU A 23 -12.16 -7.04 5.22
N THR A 24 -12.74 -7.55 4.12
CA THR A 24 -14.05 -8.25 4.10
C THR A 24 -14.04 -9.55 4.89
N ALA A 25 -13.04 -10.40 4.72
CA ALA A 25 -12.94 -11.65 5.46
C ALA A 25 -12.70 -11.41 6.96
N ILE A 26 -12.00 -10.32 7.32
CA ILE A 26 -11.90 -9.86 8.71
C ILE A 26 -13.28 -9.46 9.27
N ARG A 27 -14.25 -9.03 8.44
CA ARG A 27 -15.63 -8.73 8.86
C ARG A 27 -16.33 -9.96 9.47
N GLY A 28 -15.96 -11.19 9.07
CA GLY A 28 -16.62 -12.43 9.48
C GLY A 28 -18.05 -12.55 8.93
N THR A 29 -18.43 -13.75 8.49
CA THR A 29 -19.83 -14.12 8.24
C THR A 29 -20.55 -14.26 9.58
N GLY A 30 -20.81 -13.14 10.25
CA GLY A 30 -21.56 -13.08 11.50
C GLY A 30 -22.91 -12.43 11.25
N ALA A 31 -23.92 -13.23 10.90
CA ALA A 31 -25.30 -12.83 11.04
C ALA A 31 -25.57 -12.58 12.53
N GLY A 32 -25.64 -11.31 12.93
CA GLY A 32 -26.05 -10.91 14.27
C GLY A 32 -24.93 -10.29 15.12
N ARG A 33 -24.80 -8.96 15.03
CA ARG A 33 -24.99 -8.05 16.18
C ARG A 33 -24.87 -6.59 15.72
N ARG A 34 -26.00 -5.90 15.86
CA ARG A 34 -26.15 -4.44 15.77
C ARG A 34 -25.35 -3.78 16.90
N ASP A 35 -24.96 -2.53 16.70
CA ASP A 35 -24.36 -1.58 17.65
C ASP A 35 -22.86 -1.69 18.01
N ARG A 36 -21.99 -1.61 17.00
CA ARG A 36 -20.70 -0.92 17.21
C ARG A 36 -20.61 0.25 16.24
N PRO A 37 -20.18 1.46 16.66
CA PRO A 37 -19.95 2.57 15.75
C PRO A 37 -19.06 2.11 14.59
N VAL A 38 -19.67 1.96 13.42
CA VAL A 38 -19.03 1.62 12.16
C VAL A 38 -18.40 2.92 11.68
N GLY A 39 -17.11 3.15 11.91
CA GLY A 39 -16.53 4.43 11.49
C GLY A 39 -15.01 4.48 11.42
N SER A 40 -14.34 4.72 12.54
CA SER A 40 -12.95 5.20 12.48
C SER A 40 -11.89 4.09 12.56
N THR A 41 -12.05 3.10 13.43
CA THR A 41 -11.04 2.02 13.59
C THR A 41 -10.87 1.21 12.30
N ARG A 42 -11.93 0.99 11.53
CA ARG A 42 -11.91 0.16 10.31
C ARG A 42 -11.20 0.84 9.14
N ALA A 43 -11.43 2.14 8.94
CA ALA A 43 -10.76 2.91 7.91
C ALA A 43 -9.25 3.01 8.18
N HIS A 44 -8.87 3.10 9.46
CA HIS A 44 -7.46 3.15 9.84
C HIS A 44 -6.72 1.85 9.52
N VAL A 45 -7.33 0.69 9.78
CA VAL A 45 -6.73 -0.62 9.43
C VAL A 45 -6.44 -0.71 7.93
N GLY A 46 -7.38 -0.31 7.08
CA GLY A 46 -7.17 -0.30 5.62
C GLY A 46 -6.03 0.62 5.19
N LYS A 47 -5.97 1.83 5.77
CA LYS A 47 -4.88 2.79 5.50
C LYS A 47 -3.52 2.27 5.96
N ILE A 48 -3.44 1.64 7.13
CA ILE A 48 -2.21 1.02 7.66
C ILE A 48 -1.70 -0.04 6.69
N TRP A 49 -2.58 -0.91 6.19
CA TRP A 49 -2.24 -1.92 5.21
C TRP A 49 -1.75 -1.32 3.89
N ALA A 50 -2.40 -0.28 3.38
CA ALA A 50 -1.98 0.40 2.16
C ALA A 50 -0.57 0.99 2.31
N LEU A 51 -0.29 1.68 3.41
CA LEU A 51 1.04 2.25 3.70
C LEU A 51 2.11 1.15 3.84
N TRP A 52 1.78 0.03 4.50
CA TRP A 52 2.68 -1.11 4.62
C TRP A 52 3.06 -1.70 3.25
N TRP A 53 2.09 -1.81 2.34
CA TRP A 53 2.34 -2.25 0.97
C TRP A 53 3.16 -1.25 0.16
N SER A 54 2.91 0.05 0.31
CA SER A 54 3.75 1.08 -0.31
C SER A 54 5.22 0.92 0.11
N LEU A 55 5.48 0.72 1.41
CA LEU A 55 6.84 0.47 1.93
C LEU A 55 7.47 -0.81 1.36
N TYR A 56 6.68 -1.86 1.15
CA TYR A 56 7.17 -3.08 0.50
C TYR A 56 7.59 -2.84 -0.96
N TRP A 57 6.78 -2.09 -1.73
CA TRP A 57 7.11 -1.75 -3.11
C TRP A 57 8.30 -0.81 -3.23
N LEU A 58 8.48 0.09 -2.25
CA LEU A 58 9.65 0.96 -2.11
C LEU A 58 10.92 0.23 -1.65
N ARG A 59 10.84 -1.08 -1.38
CA ARG A 59 11.91 -1.94 -0.82
C ARG A 59 12.35 -1.59 0.61
N ALA A 60 11.58 -0.77 1.32
CA ALA A 60 11.82 -0.47 2.72
C ALA A 60 11.46 -1.65 3.64
N VAL A 61 10.50 -2.47 3.20
CA VAL A 61 10.08 -3.70 3.86
C VAL A 61 10.36 -4.90 2.96
N ASN A 62 10.94 -5.96 3.53
CA ASN A 62 11.27 -7.18 2.80
C ASN A 62 10.09 -8.14 2.64
N ARG A 63 9.19 -8.21 3.64
CA ARG A 63 8.07 -9.15 3.66
C ARG A 63 6.76 -8.40 3.93
N PRO A 64 5.76 -8.44 3.02
CA PRO A 64 4.50 -7.70 3.17
C PRO A 64 3.45 -8.47 4.00
N GLU A 65 3.84 -9.57 4.64
CA GLU A 65 2.96 -10.49 5.35
C GLU A 65 2.30 -9.86 6.60
N GLU A 66 1.10 -10.36 6.96
CA GLU A 66 0.37 -9.90 8.15
C GLU A 66 1.18 -10.10 9.44
N ALA A 67 1.91 -11.21 9.55
CA ALA A 67 2.76 -11.47 10.70
C ALA A 67 3.85 -10.42 10.87
N ALA A 68 4.47 -9.97 9.77
CA ALA A 68 5.51 -8.94 9.80
C ALA A 68 4.93 -7.57 10.21
N LEU A 69 3.78 -7.20 9.66
CA LEU A 69 3.08 -5.97 10.03
C LEU A 69 2.64 -5.99 11.50
N ASN A 70 2.01 -7.08 11.96
CA ASN A 70 1.58 -7.22 13.36
C ASN A 70 2.78 -7.18 14.32
N ALA A 71 3.89 -7.86 13.99
CA ALA A 71 5.10 -7.80 14.79
C ALA A 71 5.70 -6.39 14.84
N TRP A 72 5.68 -5.65 13.73
CA TRP A 72 6.12 -4.26 13.71
C TRP A 72 5.21 -3.37 14.57
N VAL A 73 3.88 -3.49 14.42
CA VAL A 73 2.90 -2.74 15.23
C VAL A 73 3.04 -3.05 16.72
N LYS A 74 3.20 -4.33 17.09
CA LYS A 74 3.44 -4.72 18.49
C LYS A 74 4.66 -4.03 19.09
N ARG A 75 5.74 -3.86 18.31
CA ARG A 75 6.91 -3.10 18.78
C ARG A 75 6.65 -1.60 18.95
N GLN A 76 5.72 -1.03 18.18
CA GLN A 76 5.39 0.40 18.26
C GLN A 76 4.38 0.71 19.38
N THR A 77 3.41 -0.18 19.62
CA THR A 77 2.25 0.12 20.47
C THR A 77 2.00 -0.89 21.60
N GLY A 78 2.71 -2.03 21.61
CA GLY A 78 2.43 -3.15 22.51
C GLY A 78 1.23 -4.02 22.10
N VAL A 79 0.47 -3.63 21.07
CA VAL A 79 -0.75 -4.33 20.64
C VAL A 79 -0.41 -5.47 19.67
N ASP A 80 -0.96 -6.67 19.92
CA ASP A 80 -0.59 -7.88 19.18
C ASP A 80 -0.96 -7.88 17.69
N ALA A 81 -1.99 -7.15 17.29
CA ALA A 81 -2.42 -7.10 15.90
C ALA A 81 -3.08 -5.78 15.52
N VAL A 82 -2.94 -5.39 14.25
CA VAL A 82 -3.51 -4.13 13.70
C VAL A 82 -5.01 -4.02 13.98
N ARG A 83 -5.75 -5.13 13.91
CA ARG A 83 -7.21 -5.18 14.17
C ARG A 83 -7.61 -4.83 15.61
N PHE A 84 -6.67 -4.86 16.55
CA PHE A 84 -6.90 -4.58 17.96
C PHE A 84 -6.46 -3.17 18.36
N LEU A 85 -5.96 -2.36 17.41
CA LEU A 85 -5.62 -0.97 17.68
C LEU A 85 -6.90 -0.16 17.98
N ASP A 86 -6.81 0.67 19.02
CA ASP A 86 -7.77 1.73 19.23
C ASP A 86 -7.54 2.89 18.23
N HIS A 87 -8.44 3.88 18.25
CA HIS A 87 -8.35 5.00 17.32
C HIS A 87 -7.03 5.78 17.45
N LYS A 88 -6.62 6.10 18.69
CA LYS A 88 -5.43 6.90 18.99
C LYS A 88 -4.15 6.20 18.53
N SER A 89 -4.01 4.92 18.87
CA SER A 89 -2.86 4.10 18.48
C SER A 89 -2.83 3.89 16.97
N ALA A 90 -3.98 3.74 16.33
CA ALA A 90 -4.04 3.60 14.88
C ALA A 90 -3.60 4.89 14.14
N VAL A 91 -3.95 6.08 14.64
CA VAL A 91 -3.44 7.36 14.09
C VAL A 91 -1.92 7.44 14.25
N ALA A 92 -1.39 7.13 15.42
CA ALA A 92 0.05 7.14 15.66
C ALA A 92 0.80 6.17 14.73
N VAL A 93 0.25 4.97 14.51
CA VAL A 93 0.78 3.98 13.57
C VAL A 93 0.75 4.50 12.13
N ILE A 94 -0.33 5.15 11.70
CA ILE A 94 -0.44 5.74 10.35
C ILE A 94 0.64 6.80 10.13
N GLU A 95 0.82 7.71 11.09
CA GLU A 95 1.83 8.76 10.95
C GLU A 95 3.26 8.21 11.01
N ALA A 96 3.51 7.18 11.82
CA ALA A 96 4.79 6.48 11.84
C ALA A 96 5.11 5.81 10.48
N LEU A 97 4.12 5.18 9.85
CA LEU A 97 4.28 4.57 8.52
C LEU A 97 4.47 5.62 7.43
N LYS A 98 3.73 6.73 7.46
CA LYS A 98 3.92 7.86 6.54
C LYS A 98 5.30 8.47 6.68
N ALA A 99 5.77 8.71 7.90
CA ALA A 99 7.11 9.22 8.16
C ALA A 99 8.20 8.27 7.65
N TRP A 100 7.99 6.95 7.76
CA TRP A 100 8.90 5.97 7.16
C TRP A 100 8.91 6.09 5.64
N ALA A 101 7.74 6.09 4.99
CA ALA A 101 7.67 6.23 3.54
C ALA A 101 8.26 7.57 3.05
N ALA A 102 8.15 8.64 3.82
CA ALA A 102 8.80 9.92 3.50
C ALA A 102 10.33 9.82 3.49
N ARG A 103 10.93 9.07 4.44
CA ARG A 103 12.38 8.75 4.39
C ARG A 103 12.77 7.93 3.16
N GLU A 104 11.81 7.23 2.56
CA GLU A 104 11.99 6.48 1.32
C GLU A 104 11.71 7.31 0.06
N GLY A 105 11.48 8.62 0.22
CA GLY A 105 11.27 9.57 -0.88
C GLY A 105 9.82 9.86 -1.23
N VAL A 106 8.84 9.37 -0.45
CA VAL A 106 7.42 9.70 -0.71
C VAL A 106 7.07 11.09 -0.20
N GLU A 107 6.62 11.96 -1.10
CA GLU A 107 6.15 13.30 -0.77
C GLU A 107 4.62 13.33 -0.61
N TRP A 108 4.15 13.14 0.62
CA TRP A 108 2.71 13.09 0.92
C TRP A 108 1.99 14.41 0.66
N SER A 109 0.74 14.35 0.17
CA SER A 109 -0.01 15.57 -0.13
C SER A 109 -0.54 16.24 1.15
N VAL A 110 -0.58 17.58 1.13
CA VAL A 110 -1.17 18.39 2.19
C VAL A 110 -2.16 19.39 1.55
N PRO A 111 -3.47 19.28 1.79
CA PRO A 111 -4.15 18.29 2.62
C PRO A 111 -4.08 16.85 2.03
N PRO A 112 -4.35 15.80 2.85
CA PRO A 112 -4.35 14.42 2.37
C PRO A 112 -5.38 14.20 1.25
N CYS A 113 -4.92 13.67 0.12
CA CYS A 113 -5.73 13.35 -1.05
C CYS A 113 -5.36 11.94 -1.52
N PRO A 114 -6.28 10.95 -1.46
CA PRO A 114 -5.95 9.55 -1.77
C PRO A 114 -5.30 9.35 -3.15
N GLN A 115 -5.75 10.12 -4.15
CA GLN A 115 -5.18 10.02 -5.50
C GLN A 115 -3.78 10.63 -5.59
N ALA A 116 -3.53 11.74 -4.89
CA ALA A 116 -2.21 12.38 -4.83
C ALA A 116 -1.22 11.54 -4.02
N ASP A 117 -1.65 10.99 -2.88
CA ASP A 117 -0.83 10.09 -2.05
C ASP A 117 -0.39 8.84 -2.83
N ARG A 118 -1.26 8.25 -3.65
CA ARG A 118 -0.86 7.15 -4.55
C ARG A 118 0.13 7.60 -5.60
N ARG A 119 -0.01 8.82 -6.13
CA ARG A 119 0.91 9.38 -7.12
C ARG A 119 2.30 9.61 -6.55
N ALA A 120 2.37 10.14 -5.34
CA ALA A 120 3.62 10.29 -4.60
C ALA A 120 4.38 8.95 -4.43
N VAL A 121 3.65 7.84 -4.24
CA VAL A 121 4.27 6.49 -4.20
C VAL A 121 4.80 6.07 -5.57
N VAL A 122 4.07 6.34 -6.66
CA VAL A 122 4.56 6.09 -8.04
C VAL A 122 5.86 6.87 -8.29
N ASP A 123 5.86 8.16 -7.96
CA ASP A 123 6.99 9.05 -8.19
C ASP A 123 8.22 8.63 -7.37
N ALA A 124 8.02 8.22 -6.10
CA ALA A 124 9.10 7.72 -5.26
C ALA A 124 9.70 6.39 -5.79
N ILE A 125 8.87 5.47 -6.29
CA ILE A 125 9.38 4.23 -6.92
C ILE A 125 10.13 4.55 -8.21
N TRP A 126 9.60 5.46 -9.04
CA TRP A 126 10.25 5.90 -10.27
C TRP A 126 11.62 6.53 -10.00
N ALA A 127 11.72 7.42 -9.01
CA ALA A 127 12.98 8.02 -8.60
C ALA A 127 14.02 6.95 -8.20
N LYS A 128 13.62 5.92 -7.44
CA LYS A 128 14.51 4.79 -7.10
C LYS A 128 14.93 3.98 -8.34
N LEU A 129 14.05 3.80 -9.33
CA LEU A 129 14.37 3.12 -10.58
C LEU A 129 15.37 3.92 -11.43
N LEU A 130 15.23 5.25 -11.49
CA LEU A 130 16.18 6.15 -12.16
C LEU A 130 17.57 6.09 -11.50
N VAL A 131 17.64 6.18 -10.17
CA VAL A 131 18.90 6.06 -9.42
C VAL A 131 19.56 4.69 -9.65
N GLY A 132 18.77 3.63 -9.79
CA GLY A 132 19.24 2.29 -10.13
C GLY A 132 19.58 2.08 -11.60
N ASN A 133 19.48 3.11 -12.44
CA ASN A 133 19.66 3.07 -13.90
C ASN A 133 18.82 1.94 -14.57
N ARG A 134 17.60 1.71 -14.06
CA ARG A 134 16.69 0.63 -14.50
C ARG A 134 15.70 1.05 -15.57
N VAL A 135 15.52 2.36 -15.70
CA VAL A 135 14.60 3.02 -16.64
C VAL A 135 15.27 4.27 -17.17
N THR A 136 14.91 4.68 -18.38
CA THR A 136 15.32 5.93 -19.00
C THR A 136 14.10 6.74 -19.42
N GLY A 137 14.17 8.07 -19.35
CA GLY A 137 13.09 8.96 -19.81
C GLY A 137 12.65 9.99 -18.78
N ASN A 138 11.83 10.94 -19.22
CA ASN A 138 11.54 12.16 -18.46
C ASN A 138 10.53 11.97 -17.31
N THR A 139 9.50 11.12 -17.47
CA THR A 139 8.43 10.96 -16.45
C THR A 139 7.92 9.53 -16.34
N ALA A 140 7.52 9.14 -15.11
CA ALA A 140 6.85 7.87 -14.84
C ALA A 140 5.55 7.73 -15.67
N ASP A 141 4.80 8.83 -15.82
CA ASP A 141 3.54 8.87 -16.54
C ASP A 141 3.69 8.43 -18.00
N ALA A 142 4.66 8.99 -18.74
CA ALA A 142 4.88 8.64 -20.14
C ALA A 142 5.20 7.15 -20.30
N PHE A 143 6.09 6.65 -19.44
CA PHE A 143 6.48 5.23 -19.42
C PHE A 143 5.29 4.31 -19.11
N LEU A 144 4.45 4.67 -18.13
CA LEU A 144 3.30 3.87 -17.72
C LEU A 144 2.15 3.93 -18.72
N ILE A 145 1.92 5.09 -19.36
CA ILE A 145 0.96 5.23 -20.47
C ILE A 145 1.34 4.28 -21.60
N GLU A 146 2.61 4.25 -21.97
CA GLU A 146 3.08 3.37 -23.04
C GLU A 146 2.99 1.89 -22.64
N THR A 147 3.54 1.54 -21.48
CA THR A 147 3.76 0.14 -21.05
C THR A 147 2.48 -0.54 -20.60
N LEU A 148 1.63 0.16 -19.84
CA LEU A 148 0.38 -0.37 -19.31
C LEU A 148 -0.85 0.08 -20.11
N ARG A 149 -0.65 0.79 -21.23
CA ARG A 149 -1.73 1.36 -22.07
C ARG A 149 -2.72 2.20 -21.25
N LEU A 150 -2.21 2.92 -20.24
CA LEU A 150 -3.03 3.81 -19.40
C LEU A 150 -3.49 5.04 -20.18
N PRO A 151 -4.64 5.63 -19.83
CA PRO A 151 -5.08 6.86 -20.47
C PRO A 151 -4.08 8.00 -20.20
N PRO A 152 -3.90 8.93 -21.17
CA PRO A 152 -2.88 9.98 -21.09
C PRO A 152 -3.16 11.03 -20.01
N ARG A 153 -4.38 11.08 -19.47
CA ARG A 153 -4.79 11.99 -18.41
C ARG A 153 -5.70 11.25 -17.44
N ARG A 154 -5.58 11.61 -16.15
CA ARG A 154 -6.40 11.14 -15.03
C ARG A 154 -6.53 9.62 -14.96
N TRP A 155 -5.70 9.01 -14.12
CA TRP A 155 -5.86 7.60 -13.78
C TRP A 155 -6.87 7.45 -12.65
N THR A 156 -7.58 6.33 -12.67
CA THR A 156 -8.38 5.90 -11.52
C THR A 156 -7.47 5.41 -10.40
N ASP A 157 -8.05 5.27 -9.19
CA ASP A 157 -7.39 4.62 -8.06
C ASP A 157 -6.82 3.24 -8.45
N HIS A 158 -7.63 2.42 -9.13
CA HIS A 158 -7.23 1.08 -9.57
C HIS A 158 -6.03 1.11 -10.52
N GLN A 159 -6.06 2.00 -11.53
CA GLN A 159 -4.96 2.16 -12.49
C GLN A 159 -3.67 2.65 -11.80
N THR A 160 -3.80 3.53 -10.81
CA THR A 160 -2.64 4.00 -10.04
C THR A 160 -2.07 2.88 -9.16
N ASP A 161 -2.94 2.07 -8.54
CA ASP A 161 -2.52 0.90 -7.76
C ASP A 161 -1.87 -0.17 -8.64
N GLU A 162 -2.29 -0.30 -9.89
CA GLU A 162 -1.66 -1.16 -10.89
C GLU A 162 -0.28 -0.65 -11.28
N ALA A 163 -0.14 0.66 -11.53
CA ALA A 163 1.14 1.31 -11.79
C ALA A 163 2.15 1.12 -10.64
N ILE A 164 1.73 1.35 -9.38
CA ILE A 164 2.56 1.11 -8.19
C ILE A 164 3.08 -0.32 -8.16
N ARG A 165 2.20 -1.30 -8.42
CA ARG A 165 2.58 -2.72 -8.40
C ARG A 165 3.50 -3.09 -9.55
N PHE A 166 3.26 -2.54 -10.74
CA PHE A 166 4.11 -2.77 -11.90
C PHE A 166 5.53 -2.25 -11.65
N LEU A 167 5.68 -0.97 -11.30
CA LEU A 167 6.99 -0.38 -11.02
C LEU A 167 7.65 -1.02 -9.79
N GLY A 168 6.87 -1.31 -8.75
CA GLY A 168 7.35 -1.96 -7.54
C GLY A 168 7.91 -3.35 -7.80
N ARG A 169 7.28 -4.16 -8.66
CA ARG A 169 7.84 -5.44 -9.11
C ARG A 169 9.15 -5.22 -9.86
N MET A 170 9.18 -4.28 -10.80
CA MET A 170 10.38 -3.94 -11.56
C MET A 170 11.56 -3.57 -10.65
N LEU A 171 11.32 -2.73 -9.63
CA LEU A 171 12.34 -2.30 -8.66
C LEU A 171 12.85 -3.47 -7.80
N ARG A 172 12.00 -4.46 -7.54
CA ARG A 172 12.29 -5.61 -6.68
C ARG A 172 12.95 -6.77 -7.41
N GLU A 173 12.50 -7.06 -8.63
CA GLU A 173 12.97 -8.16 -9.47
C GLU A 173 14.25 -7.78 -10.23
N GLY A 174 14.55 -6.48 -10.34
CA GLY A 174 15.72 -6.00 -11.06
C GLY A 174 15.55 -6.05 -12.58
N THR A 175 14.31 -6.03 -13.06
CA THR A 175 13.98 -5.95 -14.48
C THR A 175 14.36 -4.57 -15.00
N THR A 176 14.99 -4.52 -16.18
CA THR A 176 15.45 -3.28 -16.81
C THR A 176 14.61 -3.06 -18.07
N HIS A 177 14.11 -1.84 -18.26
CA HIS A 177 13.44 -1.43 -19.50
C HIS A 177 14.28 -0.32 -20.14
N GLY A 178 14.91 -0.66 -21.27
CA GLY A 178 15.64 0.28 -22.12
C GLY A 178 14.82 0.71 -23.31
#